data_AF-A0A942HZ75-F1
#
_entry.id   AF-A0A942HZ75-F1
#
_cell.length_a   1.000
_cell.length_b   1.000
_cell.length_c   1.000
_cell.angle_alpha   90.00
_cell.angle_beta   90.00
_cell.angle_gamma   90.00
#
_symmetry.space_group_name_H-M   'P 1'
#
loop_
_entity.id
_entity.type
_entity.pdbx_description
1 polymer ?
#
loop_
_entity_poly.entity_id
_entity_poly.type
_entity_poly.pdbx_seq_one_letter_code
_entity_poly.pdbx_strand_id
1 'polypeptide(L)'
;MAAAQMLPASRIPPPVIILNLHIIYVFIHFYFAVQKDITGPSERGFMDTIHARLKRYRQQRGLTIQEVSSRTGIPASTYKEWENGRQIRGEPYLLLAEVYQVSIQELITGQKNKSTSLLARFDLLEAEIQNIKTELISYL
;
A
#
# COMPACT_ATOMS: atom_id res chain seq x y z
N MET A 1 -49.60 -39.40 -33.03
CA MET A 1 -49.85 -38.15 -32.30
C MET A 1 -48.85 -38.06 -31.14
N ALA A 2 -48.10 -36.96 -31.14
CA ALA A 2 -47.25 -36.37 -30.10
C ALA A 2 -46.36 -37.26 -29.22
N ALA A 3 -45.06 -37.17 -29.49
CA ALA A 3 -43.96 -37.63 -28.66
C ALA A 3 -43.85 -36.81 -27.36
N ALA A 4 -43.89 -37.47 -26.21
CA ALA A 4 -43.45 -36.92 -24.94
C ALA A 4 -41.97 -37.24 -24.75
N GLN A 5 -41.09 -36.36 -25.22
CA GLN A 5 -39.68 -36.37 -24.85
C GLN A 5 -39.57 -35.97 -23.38
N MET A 6 -39.24 -36.92 -22.52
CA MET A 6 -38.77 -36.66 -21.16
C MET A 6 -37.44 -35.89 -21.24
N LEU A 7 -37.42 -34.69 -20.69
CA LEU A 7 -36.21 -33.92 -20.41
C LEU A 7 -35.27 -34.75 -19.50
N PRO A 8 -33.96 -34.87 -19.82
CA PRO A 8 -33.02 -35.55 -18.94
C PRO A 8 -32.87 -34.74 -17.64
N ALA A 9 -32.98 -35.45 -16.51
CA ALA A 9 -32.71 -34.92 -15.18
C ALA A 9 -31.44 -34.06 -15.21
N SER A 10 -31.63 -32.78 -14.94
CA SER A 10 -30.60 -31.76 -14.91
C SER A 10 -29.45 -32.22 -14.01
N ARG A 11 -28.25 -32.27 -14.63
CA ARG A 11 -26.94 -32.48 -14.02
C ARG A 11 -26.85 -31.92 -12.60
N ILE A 12 -27.03 -32.76 -11.60
CA ILE A 12 -26.46 -32.52 -10.27
C ILE A 12 -24.95 -32.59 -10.51
N PRO A 13 -24.19 -31.50 -10.32
CA PRO A 13 -22.74 -31.54 -10.54
C PRO A 13 -22.16 -32.62 -9.61
N PRO A 14 -21.23 -33.47 -10.11
CA PRO A 14 -20.66 -34.53 -9.29
C PRO A 14 -20.08 -33.94 -8.00
N PRO A 15 -20.10 -34.67 -6.88
CA PRO A 15 -19.70 -34.18 -5.55
C PRO A 15 -18.31 -33.53 -5.53
N VAL A 16 -17.45 -33.87 -6.50
CA VAL A 16 -16.13 -33.28 -6.74
C VAL A 16 -16.17 -31.78 -7.08
N ILE A 17 -17.19 -31.28 -7.79
CA ILE A 17 -17.32 -29.84 -8.11
C ILE A 17 -17.70 -29.05 -6.84
N ILE A 18 -18.60 -29.60 -6.02
CA ILE A 18 -19.00 -28.98 -4.75
C ILE A 18 -17.81 -28.99 -3.78
N LEU A 19 -17.05 -30.08 -3.75
CA LEU A 19 -15.82 -30.18 -2.96
C LEU A 19 -14.75 -29.20 -3.46
N ASN A 20 -14.55 -29.06 -4.77
CA ASN A 20 -13.64 -28.06 -5.34
C ASN A 20 -14.09 -26.64 -5.02
N LEU A 21 -15.39 -26.33 -5.12
CA LEU A 21 -15.92 -25.01 -4.79
C LEU A 21 -15.79 -24.71 -3.29
N HIS A 22 -15.97 -25.71 -2.44
CA HIS A 22 -15.77 -25.61 -1.00
C HIS A 22 -14.29 -25.44 -0.64
N ILE A 23 -13.40 -26.20 -1.28
CA ILE A 23 -11.94 -26.06 -1.12
C ILE A 23 -11.49 -24.68 -1.59
N ILE A 24 -11.98 -24.19 -2.74
CA ILE A 24 -11.71 -22.85 -3.24
C ILE A 24 -12.24 -21.79 -2.27
N TYR A 25 -13.46 -21.97 -1.73
CA TYR A 25 -14.04 -21.04 -0.75
C TYR A 25 -13.23 -20.99 0.54
N VAL A 26 -12.85 -22.16 1.09
CA VAL A 26 -12.01 -22.26 2.29
C VAL A 26 -10.62 -21.71 2.03
N PHE A 27 -10.03 -21.95 0.86
CA PHE A 27 -8.73 -21.41 0.46
C PHE A 27 -8.77 -19.89 0.26
N ILE A 28 -9.82 -19.35 -0.36
CA ILE A 28 -10.03 -17.90 -0.48
C ILE A 28 -10.23 -17.28 0.89
N HIS A 29 -11.04 -17.88 1.76
CA HIS A 29 -11.27 -17.37 3.12
C HIS A 29 -10.00 -17.47 3.97
N PHE A 30 -9.22 -18.55 3.85
CA PHE A 30 -7.92 -18.72 4.51
C PHE A 30 -6.87 -17.77 3.94
N TYR A 31 -6.83 -17.56 2.63
CA TYR A 31 -5.96 -16.58 1.97
C TYR A 31 -6.30 -15.16 2.43
N PHE A 32 -7.58 -14.79 2.53
CA PHE A 32 -8.01 -13.52 3.10
C PHE A 32 -7.74 -13.43 4.61
N ALA A 33 -7.84 -14.53 5.36
CA ALA A 33 -7.50 -14.56 6.78
C ALA A 33 -5.99 -14.40 7.02
N VAL A 34 -5.15 -15.03 6.21
CA VAL A 34 -3.68 -14.91 6.24
C VAL A 34 -3.23 -13.53 5.76
N GLN A 35 -3.89 -12.97 4.74
CA GLN A 35 -3.67 -11.58 4.34
C GLN A 35 -4.05 -10.61 5.48
N LYS A 36 -5.11 -10.89 6.26
CA LYS A 36 -5.48 -10.08 7.44
C LYS A 36 -4.38 -9.98 8.51
N ASP A 37 -3.43 -10.93 8.55
CA ASP A 37 -2.28 -10.91 9.44
C ASP A 37 -1.03 -10.27 8.79
N ILE A 38 -0.87 -10.36 7.46
CA ILE A 38 0.24 -9.73 6.71
C ILE A 38 -0.05 -8.23 6.44
N THR A 39 -1.31 -7.88 6.24
CA THR A 39 -1.82 -6.51 6.39
C THR A 39 -2.34 -6.36 7.81
N GLY A 40 -1.41 -6.15 8.75
CA GLY A 40 -1.72 -5.81 10.14
C GLY A 40 -2.80 -4.71 10.26
N PRO A 41 -3.43 -4.59 11.44
CA PRO A 41 -4.78 -4.06 11.61
C PRO A 41 -4.95 -2.65 11.04
N SER A 42 -5.51 -2.55 9.83
CA SER A 42 -5.90 -1.30 9.18
C SER A 42 -7.32 -0.84 9.55
N GLU A 43 -7.83 -1.25 10.72
CA GLU A 43 -9.20 -0.95 11.19
C GLU A 43 -9.29 -0.59 12.69
N ARG A 44 -8.21 -0.08 13.31
CA ARG A 44 -8.39 0.91 14.39
C ARG A 44 -8.26 2.27 13.73
N GLY A 45 -9.29 3.10 13.82
CA GLY A 45 -9.38 4.44 13.21
C GLY A 45 -8.25 5.39 13.63
N PHE A 46 -7.05 5.15 13.10
CA PHE A 46 -5.97 6.12 13.05
C PHE A 46 -6.32 7.01 11.87
N MET A 47 -7.05 8.08 12.16
CA MET A 47 -7.09 9.20 11.22
C MET A 47 -5.64 9.48 10.86
N ASP A 48 -5.26 9.29 9.59
CA ASP A 48 -3.94 9.68 9.09
C ASP A 48 -3.92 11.21 9.13
N THR A 49 -3.65 11.72 10.33
CA THR A 49 -3.54 13.14 10.61
C THR A 49 -2.12 13.57 10.31
N ILE A 50 -1.95 14.86 10.05
CA ILE A 50 -0.61 15.40 9.80
C ILE A 50 0.33 15.17 11.00
N HIS A 51 -0.19 15.26 12.21
CA HIS A 51 0.51 14.97 13.47
C HIS A 51 1.11 13.56 13.50
N ALA A 52 0.28 12.57 13.16
CA ALA A 52 0.67 11.18 13.03
C ALA A 52 1.74 10.97 11.95
N ARG A 53 1.61 11.64 10.81
CA ARG A 53 2.59 11.57 9.71
C ARG A 53 3.94 12.15 10.10
N LEU A 54 3.98 13.31 10.77
CA LEU A 54 5.24 13.90 11.24
C LEU A 54 6.02 12.92 12.10
N LYS A 55 5.35 12.31 13.09
CA LYS A 55 5.95 11.30 13.97
C LYS A 55 6.45 10.08 13.20
N ARG A 56 5.63 9.58 12.27
CA ARG A 56 5.98 8.42 11.43
C ARG A 56 7.22 8.69 10.59
N TYR A 57 7.26 9.80 9.85
CA TYR A 57 8.40 10.14 9.00
C TYR A 57 9.67 10.38 9.83
N ARG A 58 9.55 11.07 10.96
CA ARG A 58 10.69 11.28 11.86
C ARG A 58 11.27 9.93 12.34
N GLN A 59 10.43 9.01 12.79
CA GLN A 59 10.84 7.68 13.24
C GLN A 59 11.46 6.84 12.11
N GLN A 60 10.87 6.86 10.92
CA GLN A 60 11.41 6.15 9.75
C GLN A 60 12.81 6.65 9.35
N ARG A 61 13.10 7.93 9.58
CA ARG A 61 14.42 8.53 9.34
C ARG A 61 15.38 8.40 10.53
N GLY A 62 14.96 7.78 11.64
CA GLY A 62 15.78 7.63 12.84
C GLY A 62 16.09 8.95 13.56
N LEU A 63 15.31 10.00 13.31
CA LEU A 63 15.57 11.34 13.84
C LEU A 63 14.96 11.51 15.24
N THR A 64 15.69 12.21 16.11
CA THR A 64 15.17 12.74 17.37
C THR A 64 14.43 14.06 17.12
N ILE A 65 13.58 14.46 18.07
CA ILE A 65 12.91 15.77 18.02
C ILE A 65 13.94 16.91 17.99
N GLN A 66 15.06 16.76 18.70
CA GLN A 66 16.12 17.77 18.74
C GLN A 66 16.81 17.91 17.38
N GLU A 67 17.08 16.81 16.67
CA GLU A 67 17.66 16.90 15.34
C GLU A 67 16.72 17.55 14.32
N VAL A 68 15.41 17.28 14.40
CA VAL A 68 14.42 17.98 13.57
C VAL A 68 14.42 19.47 13.91
N SER A 69 14.45 19.81 15.20
CA SER A 69 14.52 21.21 15.66
C SER A 69 15.76 21.91 15.12
N SER A 70 16.94 21.32 15.27
CA SER A 70 18.20 21.90 14.79
C SER A 70 18.23 22.09 13.27
N ARG A 71 17.67 21.16 12.50
CA ARG A 71 17.66 21.23 11.03
C ARG A 71 16.63 22.18 10.46
N THR A 72 15.49 22.35 11.14
CA THR A 72 14.39 23.21 10.67
C THR A 72 14.37 24.60 11.31
N GLY A 73 15.08 24.79 12.42
CA GLY A 73 14.96 25.99 13.26
C GLY A 73 13.65 26.06 14.07
N ILE A 74 12.78 25.05 13.97
CA ILE A 74 11.50 24.99 14.70
C ILE A 74 11.80 24.59 16.14
N PRO A 75 11.26 25.28 17.17
CA PRO A 75 11.50 24.89 18.55
C PRO A 75 11.05 23.46 18.83
N ALA A 76 11.89 22.67 19.51
CA ALA A 76 11.61 21.29 19.87
C ALA A 76 10.28 21.12 20.64
N SER A 77 9.93 22.08 21.50
CA SER A 77 8.64 22.11 22.21
C SER A 77 7.47 22.23 21.24
N THR A 78 7.52 23.18 20.32
CA THR A 78 6.50 23.40 19.28
C THR A 78 6.33 22.16 18.40
N TYR A 79 7.43 21.58 17.92
CA TYR A 79 7.38 20.38 17.10
C TYR A 79 6.79 19.18 17.86
N LYS A 80 7.17 19.00 19.13
CA LYS A 80 6.61 17.94 19.99
C LYS A 80 5.10 18.09 20.18
N GLU A 81 4.61 19.31 20.34
CA GLU A 81 3.17 19.56 20.44
C GLU A 81 2.43 19.22 19.14
N TRP A 82 3.05 19.48 17.98
CA TRP A 82 2.47 19.07 16.70
C TRP A 82 2.37 17.55 16.58
N GLU A 83 3.39 16.77 16.95
CA GLU A 83 3.26 15.30 16.98
C GLU A 83 2.16 14.80 17.91
N ASN A 84 1.83 15.58 18.95
CA ASN A 84 0.80 15.27 19.93
C ASN A 84 -0.60 15.80 19.56
N GLY A 85 -0.78 16.37 18.37
CA GLY A 85 -2.10 16.79 17.88
C GLY A 85 -2.38 18.28 17.93
N ARG A 86 -1.42 19.12 18.37
CA ARG A 86 -1.58 20.57 18.25
C ARG A 86 -1.58 20.96 16.77
N GLN A 87 -2.59 21.73 16.37
CA GLN A 87 -2.65 22.30 15.04
C GLN A 87 -1.41 23.15 14.72
N ILE A 88 -0.86 22.95 13.53
CA ILE A 88 0.22 23.75 12.98
C ILE A 88 -0.34 25.12 12.58
N ARG A 89 0.29 26.19 13.09
CA ARG A 89 -0.01 27.57 12.71
C ARG A 89 1.22 28.10 11.97
N GLY A 90 1.08 28.36 10.68
CA GLY A 90 2.17 28.78 9.78
C GLY A 90 2.53 27.72 8.73
N GLU A 91 3.66 27.93 8.05
CA GLU A 91 4.06 27.17 6.85
C GLU A 91 5.39 26.38 7.05
N PRO A 92 5.49 25.46 8.04
CA PRO A 92 6.72 24.69 8.25
C PRO A 92 6.90 23.55 7.23
N TYR A 93 5.95 23.37 6.31
CA TYR A 93 5.81 22.16 5.50
C TYR A 93 6.99 21.92 4.55
N LEU A 94 7.56 22.98 3.98
CA LEU A 94 8.72 22.86 3.09
C LEU A 94 9.95 22.32 3.85
N LEU A 95 10.28 22.95 4.99
CA LEU A 95 11.41 22.55 5.84
C LEU A 95 11.25 21.12 6.36
N LEU A 96 10.02 20.75 6.75
CA LEU A 96 9.72 19.39 7.20
C LEU A 96 9.82 18.37 6.06
N ALA A 97 9.34 18.71 4.87
CA ALA A 97 9.44 17.88 3.68
C ALA A 97 10.91 17.63 3.30
N GLU A 98 11.74 18.66 3.34
CA GLU A 98 13.19 18.56 3.12
C GLU A 98 13.87 17.66 4.17
N VAL A 99 13.62 17.88 5.46
CA VAL A 99 14.22 17.06 6.52
C VAL A 99 13.82 15.59 6.42
N TYR A 100 12.58 15.31 6.03
CA TYR A 100 12.11 13.93 5.84
C TYR A 100 12.38 13.35 4.46
N GLN A 101 12.92 14.14 3.53
CA GLN A 101 13.17 13.73 2.15
C GLN A 101 11.91 13.14 1.50
N VAL A 102 10.80 13.87 1.60
CA VAL A 102 9.50 13.56 0.98
C VAL A 102 8.96 14.80 0.27
N SER A 103 7.99 14.61 -0.62
CA SER A 103 7.28 15.77 -1.20
C SER A 103 6.33 16.41 -0.18
N ILE A 104 6.02 17.70 -0.35
CA ILE A 104 5.00 18.38 0.47
C ILE A 104 3.65 17.67 0.35
N GLN A 105 3.28 17.24 -0.85
CA GLN A 105 2.04 16.48 -1.07
C GLN A 105 2.02 15.20 -0.25
N GLU A 106 3.10 14.43 -0.26
CA GLU A 106 3.22 13.22 0.54
C GLU A 106 3.16 13.53 2.04
N LEU A 107 3.83 14.59 2.50
CA LEU A 107 3.78 15.02 3.89
C LEU A 107 2.36 15.38 4.35
N ILE A 108 1.60 16.08 3.50
CA ILE A 108 0.25 16.58 3.82
C ILE A 108 -0.82 15.51 3.63
N THR A 109 -0.69 14.62 2.64
CA THR A 109 -1.75 13.65 2.29
C THR A 109 -1.45 12.23 2.76
N GLY A 110 -0.19 11.93 3.11
CA GLY A 110 0.28 10.57 3.39
C GLY A 110 0.39 9.67 2.16
N GLN A 111 0.01 10.18 0.98
CA GLN A 111 0.03 9.42 -0.26
C GLN A 111 1.34 9.68 -0.99
N LYS A 112 2.09 8.60 -1.26
CA LYS A 112 3.21 8.66 -2.20
C LYS A 112 2.66 8.95 -3.59
N ASN A 113 3.39 9.75 -4.35
CA ASN A 113 2.98 10.05 -5.71
C ASN A 113 2.95 8.76 -6.54
N LYS A 114 1.75 8.38 -6.99
CA LYS A 114 1.55 7.18 -7.82
C LYS A 114 2.41 7.24 -9.09
N SER A 115 2.62 8.42 -9.67
CA SER A 115 3.46 8.56 -10.87
C SER A 115 4.89 8.11 -10.60
N THR A 116 5.49 8.45 -9.46
CA THR A 116 6.84 8.02 -9.09
C THR A 116 6.95 6.49 -9.01
N SER A 117 5.96 5.83 -8.40
CA SER A 117 5.94 4.36 -8.35
C SER A 117 5.70 3.70 -9.71
N LEU A 118 4.93 4.36 -10.58
CA LEU A 118 4.66 3.88 -11.93
C LEU A 118 5.88 4.04 -12.84
N LEU A 119 6.62 5.16 -12.71
CA LEU A 119 7.87 5.41 -13.44
C LEU A 119 8.92 4.36 -13.07
N ALA A 120 9.14 4.12 -11.78
CA ALA A 120 10.07 3.08 -11.35
C ALA A 120 9.67 1.68 -11.87
N ARG A 121 8.37 1.37 -11.92
CA ARG A 121 7.89 0.11 -12.49
C ARG A 121 8.10 0.04 -14.00
N PHE A 122 8.01 1.17 -14.70
CA PHE A 122 8.24 1.26 -16.13
C PHE A 122 9.71 0.99 -16.48
N ASP A 123 10.65 1.60 -15.76
CA ASP A 123 12.09 1.37 -15.97
C ASP A 123 12.47 -0.12 -15.79
N LEU A 124 11.91 -0.76 -14.77
CA LEU A 124 12.09 -2.20 -14.52
C LEU A 124 11.53 -3.06 -15.67
N LEU A 125 10.37 -2.68 -16.19
CA LEU A 125 9.76 -3.38 -17.32
C LEU A 125 10.62 -3.24 -18.58
N GLU A 126 11.17 -2.06 -18.84
CA GLU A 126 12.06 -1.84 -19.98
C GLU A 126 13.31 -2.71 -19.89
N ALA A 127 13.93 -2.79 -18.71
CA ALA A 127 15.08 -3.65 -18.48
C ALA A 127 14.75 -5.13 -18.75
N GLU A 128 13.60 -5.61 -18.25
CA GLU A 128 13.16 -6.98 -18.47
C GLU A 128 12.90 -7.28 -19.95
N ILE A 129 12.24 -6.35 -20.65
CA ILE A 129 12.01 -6.47 -22.10
C ILE A 129 13.34 -6.53 -22.85
N GLN A 130 14.35 -5.77 -22.44
CA GLN A 130 15.67 -5.83 -23.06
C GLN A 130 16.36 -7.17 -22.80
N ASN A 131 16.30 -7.68 -21.57
CA ASN A 131 16.86 -8.99 -21.26
C ASN A 131 16.22 -10.10 -22.12
N ILE A 132 14.88 -10.10 -22.23
CA ILE A 132 14.15 -11.05 -23.07
C ILE A 132 14.57 -10.95 -24.54
N LYS A 133 14.78 -9.72 -25.07
CA LYS A 133 15.28 -9.54 -26.45
C LYS A 133 16.68 -10.13 -26.62
N THR A 134 17.57 -9.90 -25.66
CA THR A 134 18.93 -10.46 -25.70
C THR A 134 18.90 -11.99 -25.65
N GLU A 135 18.08 -12.58 -24.79
CA GLU A 135 17.89 -14.03 -24.73
C GLU A 135 17.35 -14.57 -26.06
N LEU A 136 16.32 -13.94 -26.64
CA LEU A 136 15.76 -14.37 -27.93
C LEU A 136 16.78 -14.32 -29.06
N ILE A 137 17.61 -13.27 -29.12
CA ILE A 137 18.69 -13.16 -30.10
C ILE A 137 19.71 -14.29 -29.94
N SER A 138 19.95 -14.76 -28.71
CA SER A 138 20.88 -15.87 -28.48
C SER A 138 20.39 -17.23 -29.00
N TYR A 139 19.08 -17.36 -29.28
CA TYR A 139 18.48 -18.56 -29.85
C TYR A 139 18.34 -18.53 -31.39
N LEU A 140 18.67 -17.41 -32.04
CA LEU A 140 18.59 -17.20 -33.50
C LEU A 140 19.99 -17.23 -34.13
#